data_AF-A0A934AT78-F1
#
_entry.id   AF-A0A934AT78-F1
#
_cell.length_a   1.000
_cell.length_b   1.000
_cell.length_c   1.000
_cell.angle_alpha   90.00
_cell.angle_beta   90.00
_cell.angle_gamma   90.00
#
_symmetry.space_group_name_H-M   'P 1'
#
loop_
_entity.id
_entity.type
_entity.pdbx_description
1 polymer ?
#
loop_
_entity_poly.entity_id
_entity_poly.type
_entity_poly.pdbx_seq_one_letter_code
_entity_poly.pdbx_strand_id
1 'polypeptide(L)' 'NLRPTTRTISIRLPESLIEHLKLLANKRDVPYQSLLKIFLSEKVEEELHGAVK' A
#
# COMPACT_ATOMS: atom_id res chain seq x y z
N ASN A 1 18.40 -17.99 0.52
CA ASN A 1 18.53 -16.60 0.02
C ASN A 1 17.43 -16.30 -0.99
N LEU A 2 16.24 -15.90 -0.52
CA LEU A 2 15.15 -15.44 -1.39
C LEU A 2 15.00 -13.93 -1.17
N ARG A 3 15.63 -13.11 -2.02
CA ARG A 3 15.28 -11.69 -2.06
C ARG A 3 13.95 -11.60 -2.81
N PRO A 4 12.85 -11.14 -2.19
CA PRO A 4 11.63 -10.91 -2.94
C PRO A 4 11.94 -9.90 -4.04
N THR A 5 11.68 -10.28 -5.29
CA THR A 5 11.87 -9.40 -6.43
C THR A 5 10.81 -8.31 -6.36
N THR A 6 11.25 -7.05 -6.38
CA THR A 6 10.34 -5.90 -6.47
C THR A 6 10.31 -5.42 -7.91
N ARG A 7 9.13 -5.10 -8.42
CA ARG A 7 8.95 -4.50 -9.74
C ARG A 7 8.39 -3.11 -9.58
N THR A 8 9.08 -2.12 -10.14
CA THR A 8 8.57 -0.73 -10.18
C THR A 8 7.40 -0.65 -11.15
N ILE A 9 6.29 -0.10 -10.68
CA ILE A 9 5.11 0.19 -11.48
C ILE A 9 4.71 1.66 -11.29
N SER A 10 4.20 2.27 -12.34
CA SER A 10 3.62 3.62 -12.29
C SER A 10 2.11 3.51 -12.18
N ILE A 11 1.54 4.08 -11.13
CA ILE A 11 0.09 4.12 -10.91
C ILE A 11 -0.35 5.58 -10.89
N ARG A 12 -1.48 5.90 -11.54
CA ARG A 12 -2.13 7.21 -11.44
C ARG A 12 -3.17 7.17 -10.33
N LEU A 13 -3.12 8.15 -9.43
CA LEU A 13 -4.05 8.30 -8.31
C LEU A 13 -4.58 9.74 -8.30
N PRO A 14 -5.81 9.98 -7.80
CA PRO A 14 -6.28 11.33 -7.53
C PRO A 14 -5.36 12.07 -6.56
N GLU A 15 -5.17 13.36 -6.78
CA GLU A 15 -4.30 14.20 -5.95
C GLU A 15 -4.72 14.20 -4.48
N SER A 16 -6.02 14.33 -4.22
CA SER A 16 -6.59 14.30 -2.87
C SER A 16 -6.26 13.02 -2.10
N LEU A 17 -6.20 11.87 -2.79
CA LEU A 17 -5.83 10.60 -2.16
C LEU A 17 -4.34 10.58 -1.77
N ILE A 18 -3.47 11.15 -2.61
CA ILE A 18 -2.04 11.26 -2.33
C ILE A 18 -1.82 12.15 -1.10
N GLU A 19 -2.54 13.26 -0.98
CA GLU A 19 -2.49 14.14 0.18
C GLU A 19 -2.94 13.43 1.46
N HIS A 20 -4.07 12.74 1.43
CA HIS A 20 -4.54 11.94 2.57
C HIS A 20 -3.53 10.86 2.97
N LEU A 21 -2.93 10.16 2.00
CA LEU A 21 -1.89 9.16 2.27
C LEU A 21 -0.66 9.78 2.95
N LYS A 22 -0.21 10.94 2.49
CA LYS A 22 0.92 11.67 3.12
C LYS A 22 0.60 12.06 4.56
N LEU A 23 -0.61 12.58 4.82
CA LEU A 23 -1.05 12.94 6.16
C LEU A 23 -1.09 11.73 7.10
N LEU A 24 -1.67 10.62 6.64
CA LEU A 24 -1.74 9.38 7.42
C LEU A 24 -0.36 8.77 7.67
N ALA A 25 0.53 8.83 6.69
CA ALA A 25 1.89 8.32 6.79
C ALA A 25 2.71 9.11 7.80
N ASN A 26 2.60 10.44 7.77
CA ASN A 26 3.24 11.32 8.75
C ASN A 26 2.73 11.04 10.18
N LYS A 27 1.41 10.85 10.37
CA LYS A 27 0.84 10.48 11.67
C LYS A 27 1.35 9.15 12.22
N ARG A 28 1.74 8.22 11.35
CA ARG A 28 2.26 6.89 11.71
C ARG A 28 3.79 6.83 11.70
N ASP A 29 4.46 7.96 11.48
CA ASP A 29 5.92 8.06 11.33
C ASP A 29 6.50 7.09 10.29
N VAL A 30 5.81 6.94 9.15
CA VAL A 30 6.26 6.10 8.03
C VAL A 30 6.22 6.88 6.71
N PRO A 31 7.03 6.50 5.69
CA PRO A 31 6.90 7.06 4.35
C PRO A 31 5.56 6.69 3.70
N TYR A 32 4.95 7.61 2.94
CA TYR A 32 3.67 7.35 2.27
C TYR A 32 3.74 6.18 1.27
N GLN A 33 4.88 5.96 0.63
CA GLN A 33 5.08 4.80 -0.26
C GLN A 33 5.07 3.49 0.53
N SER A 34 5.61 3.48 1.75
CA SER A 34 5.58 2.31 2.63
C SER A 34 4.16 2.07 3.13
N LEU A 35 3.45 3.12 3.56
CA LEU A 35 2.06 3.02 3.99
C LEU A 35 1.16 2.48 2.87
N LEU A 36 1.35 2.97 1.64
CA LEU A 36 0.62 2.47 0.47
C LEU A 36 0.82 0.96 0.26
N LYS A 37 2.05 0.46 0.41
CA LYS A 37 2.34 -0.98 0.30
C LYS A 37 1.64 -1.79 1.39
N ILE A 38 1.62 -1.28 2.62
CA ILE A 38 0.94 -1.95 3.74
C ILE A 38 -0.55 -2.06 3.44
N PHE A 39 -1.21 -0.95 3.11
CA PHE A 39 -2.65 -0.95 2.80
C PHE A 39 -3.01 -1.86 1.62
N LEU A 40 -2.20 -1.85 0.55
CA LEU A 40 -2.42 -2.74 -0.58
C LEU A 40 -2.25 -4.20 -0.19
N SER A 41 -1.23 -4.53 0.61
CA SER A 41 -1.00 -5.91 1.07
C SER A 41 -2.15 -6.39 1.95
N GLU A 42 -2.58 -5.59 2.93
CA GLU A 42 -3.69 -5.90 3.82
C GLU A 42 -4.97 -6.14 3.03
N LYS A 43 -5.30 -5.26 2.07
CA LYS A 43 -6.51 -5.42 1.25
C LYS A 43 -6.44 -6.61 0.30
N VAL A 44 -5.29 -6.86 -0.32
CA VAL A 44 -5.13 -8.05 -1.18
C VAL A 44 -5.25 -9.33 -0.36
N GLU A 45 -4.65 -9.36 0.83
CA GLU A 45 -4.72 -10.51 1.72
C GLU A 45 -6.15 -10.76 2.24
N GLU A 46 -6.88 -9.69 2.59
CA GLU A 46 -8.28 -9.75 2.98
C GLU A 46 -9.16 -10.32 1.85
N GLU A 47 -8.99 -9.86 0.60
CA GLU A 47 -9.77 -10.36 -0.53
C GLU A 47 -9.40 -11.81 -0.91
N LEU A 48 -8.11 -12.17 -0.88
CA LEU A 48 -7.65 -13.52 -1.19
C LEU A 48 -8.07 -14.55 -0.15
N HIS A 49 -8.03 -14.21 1.14
CA HIS A 49 -8.45 -15.11 2.22
C HIS A 49 -9.96 -15.03 2.52
N GLY A 50 -10.61 -13.90 2.23
CA GLY A 50 -12.04 -13.69 2.39
C GLY A 50 -12.89 -14.32 1.29
N ALA A 51 -12.32 -14.60 0.11
CA ALA A 51 -12.98 -15.32 -0.98
C ALA A 51 -13.15 -16.84 -0.72
N VAL A 52 -12.65 -17.35 0.41
CA VAL A 52 -12.94 -18.72 0.90
C VAL A 52 -14.05 -18.65 1.95
N LYS A 53 -15.24 -18.25 1.53
CA LYS A 53 -16.50 -18.48 2.25
C LYS A 53 -17.62 -18.78 1.27
#